data_AF-A0A259RPY0-F1
#
_entry.id   AF-A0A259RPY0-F1
#
_cell.length_a   1.000
_cell.length_b   1.000
_cell.length_c   1.000
_cell.angle_alpha   90.00
_cell.angle_beta   90.00
_cell.angle_gamma   90.00
#
_symmetry.space_group_name_H-M   'P 1'
#
loop_
_entity.id
_entity.type
_entity.pdbx_description
1 polymer ?
#
loop_
_entity_poly.entity_id
_entity_poly.type
_entity_poly.pdbx_seq_one_letter_code
_entity_poly.pdbx_strand_id
1 'polypeptide(L)'
;DISFKGKAFIEQHFPMIHARCLQYGYDMTRQPLPVVPAAHYTCGGIVVDEHGCTDIAGLYAIGETSHTGLHGANRLASNSLLECLVYGEAAAADIAQRHKTGKSKTQPSPVIPDWDDSQVTDPDEAVIVSHNWDELRRAMWDYVGIVRTTKRLERAAHRIALLRREIQDYYAHFRVSNNLIELRNLVEVADLIVKSALARRESRGLHFTRDFPERNPELAHINTICNPQSQRPPSATKEVENQVRSSL
;
A
#
# COMPACT_ATOMS: atom_id res chain seq x y z
N ASP A 1 4.63 -24.51 -19.69
CA ASP A 1 4.86 -24.80 -21.11
C ASP A 1 3.55 -24.69 -21.87
N ILE A 2 3.53 -24.01 -23.01
CA ILE A 2 2.35 -23.87 -23.87
C ILE A 2 2.62 -24.32 -25.32
N SER A 3 3.84 -24.74 -25.63
CA SER A 3 4.27 -25.15 -26.99
C SER A 3 3.37 -26.24 -27.59
N PHE A 4 2.83 -27.12 -26.75
CA PHE A 4 1.89 -28.19 -27.13
C PHE A 4 0.59 -27.71 -27.80
N LYS A 5 0.22 -26.42 -27.66
CA LYS A 5 -0.96 -25.84 -28.32
C LYS A 5 -0.75 -25.56 -29.81
N GLY A 6 0.50 -25.57 -30.27
CA GLY A 6 0.87 -25.32 -31.66
C GLY A 6 1.01 -23.82 -32.00
N LYS A 7 1.87 -23.56 -32.98
CA LYS A 7 2.28 -22.20 -33.39
C LYS A 7 1.09 -21.30 -33.78
N ALA A 8 0.20 -21.79 -34.64
CA ALA A 8 -0.95 -21.01 -35.11
C ALA A 8 -1.87 -20.56 -33.97
N PHE A 9 -2.14 -21.45 -33.00
CA PHE A 9 -2.95 -21.11 -31.84
C PHE A 9 -2.31 -20.01 -31.00
N ILE A 10 -1.00 -20.13 -30.73
CA ILE A 10 -0.23 -19.18 -29.92
C ILE A 10 -0.16 -17.81 -30.59
N GLU A 11 0.15 -17.76 -31.89
CA GLU A 11 0.24 -16.51 -32.64
C GLU A 11 -1.11 -15.80 -32.73
N GLN A 12 -2.22 -16.55 -32.80
CA GLN A 12 -3.56 -15.99 -32.85
C GLN A 12 -4.05 -15.46 -31.49
N HIS A 13 -3.87 -16.23 -30.41
CA HIS A 13 -4.46 -15.91 -29.09
C HIS A 13 -3.53 -15.12 -28.18
N PHE A 14 -2.21 -15.23 -28.39
CA PHE A 14 -1.18 -14.64 -27.55
C PHE A 14 -0.13 -13.82 -28.34
N PRO A 15 -0.54 -13.02 -29.36
CA PRO A 15 0.41 -12.34 -30.25
C PRO A 15 1.36 -11.40 -29.49
N MET A 16 0.83 -10.67 -28.51
CA MET A 16 1.60 -9.67 -27.75
C MET A 16 2.70 -10.30 -26.89
N ILE A 17 2.36 -11.33 -26.12
CA ILE A 17 3.34 -12.00 -25.26
C ILE A 17 4.33 -12.82 -26.10
N HIS A 18 3.88 -13.44 -27.21
CA HIS A 18 4.78 -14.13 -28.14
C HIS A 18 5.83 -13.19 -28.74
N ALA A 19 5.40 -12.04 -29.28
CA ALA A 19 6.31 -11.04 -29.82
C ALA A 19 7.29 -10.53 -28.75
N ARG A 20 6.81 -10.33 -27.52
CA ARG A 20 7.64 -9.90 -26.39
C ARG A 20 8.68 -10.96 -26.00
N CYS A 21 8.29 -12.23 -25.92
CA CYS A 21 9.20 -13.33 -25.61
C CYS A 21 10.27 -13.50 -26.69
N LEU A 22 9.91 -13.35 -27.97
CA LEU A 22 10.86 -13.41 -29.08
C LEU A 22 11.95 -12.32 -28.98
N GLN A 23 11.61 -11.11 -28.52
CA GLN A 23 12.59 -10.03 -28.27
C GLN A 23 13.65 -10.42 -27.24
N TYR A 24 13.30 -11.31 -26.29
CA TYR A 24 14.21 -11.84 -25.27
C TYR A 24 14.85 -13.18 -25.68
N GLY A 25 14.69 -13.60 -26.94
CA GLY A 25 15.24 -14.87 -27.44
C GLY A 25 14.42 -16.11 -27.07
N TYR A 26 13.20 -15.94 -26.56
CA TYR A 26 12.32 -17.05 -26.18
C TYR A 26 11.19 -17.26 -27.19
N ASP A 27 11.26 -18.36 -27.94
CA ASP A 27 10.15 -18.83 -28.76
C ASP A 27 9.19 -19.74 -27.96
N MET A 28 8.09 -19.17 -27.47
CA MET A 28 7.08 -19.91 -26.70
C MET A 28 6.33 -20.98 -27.50
N THR A 29 6.50 -21.03 -28.84
CA THR A 29 5.94 -22.08 -29.70
C THR A 29 6.81 -23.33 -29.74
N ARG A 30 8.08 -23.23 -29.31
CA ARG A 30 9.08 -24.30 -29.39
C ARG A 30 9.62 -24.74 -28.04
N GLN A 31 9.60 -23.87 -27.04
CA GLN A 31 10.19 -24.14 -25.73
C GLN A 31 9.37 -23.53 -24.59
N PRO A 32 9.49 -24.08 -23.37
CA PRO A 32 8.90 -23.46 -22.19
C PRO A 32 9.50 -22.08 -21.89
N LEU A 33 8.66 -21.19 -21.35
CA LEU A 33 9.10 -19.88 -20.86
C LEU A 33 9.59 -19.98 -19.41
N PRO A 34 10.74 -19.38 -19.06
CA PRO A 34 11.15 -19.26 -17.67
C PRO A 34 10.24 -18.24 -16.98
N VAL A 35 9.51 -18.68 -15.95
CA VAL A 35 8.59 -17.84 -15.18
C VAL A 35 8.87 -17.99 -13.69
N VAL A 36 8.69 -16.89 -12.97
CA VAL A 36 8.79 -16.85 -11.50
C VAL A 36 7.59 -16.07 -10.95
N PRO A 37 7.16 -16.35 -9.70
CA PRO A 37 6.14 -15.54 -9.04
C PRO A 37 6.59 -14.08 -8.91
N ALA A 38 5.64 -13.15 -9.06
CA ALA A 38 5.85 -11.73 -8.84
C ALA A 38 4.70 -11.15 -8.02
N ALA A 39 4.98 -10.10 -7.24
CA ALA A 39 3.93 -9.29 -6.62
C ALA A 39 3.04 -8.69 -7.71
N HIS A 40 1.72 -8.77 -7.55
CA HIS A 40 0.78 -8.47 -8.63
C HIS A 40 -0.46 -7.68 -8.19
N TYR A 41 -1.02 -7.98 -7.02
CA TYR A 41 -2.25 -7.35 -6.55
C TYR A 41 -2.31 -7.26 -5.02
N THR A 42 -2.84 -6.15 -4.51
CA THR A 42 -3.06 -5.93 -3.07
C THR A 42 -4.52 -6.20 -2.71
N CYS A 43 -4.77 -7.20 -1.85
CA CYS A 43 -6.14 -7.52 -1.41
C CYS A 43 -6.63 -6.68 -0.21
N GLY A 44 -5.72 -6.02 0.50
CA GLY A 44 -6.05 -5.07 1.56
C GLY A 44 -6.14 -3.64 1.00
N GLY A 45 -6.32 -2.67 1.89
CA GLY A 45 -6.45 -1.27 1.52
C GLY A 45 -7.20 -0.48 2.58
N ILE A 46 -7.66 0.71 2.20
CA ILE A 46 -8.51 1.57 3.03
C ILE A 46 -9.87 0.89 3.22
N VAL A 47 -10.29 0.69 4.47
CA VAL A 47 -11.61 0.10 4.76
C VAL A 47 -12.71 1.01 4.26
N VAL A 48 -13.65 0.44 3.49
CA VAL A 48 -14.80 1.17 2.95
C VAL A 48 -16.10 0.41 3.13
N ASP A 49 -17.20 1.15 3.13
CA ASP A 49 -18.56 0.60 3.02
C ASP A 49 -18.93 0.24 1.57
N GLU A 50 -20.16 -0.23 1.34
CA GLU A 50 -20.68 -0.62 0.01
C GLU A 50 -20.75 0.53 -1.01
N HIS A 51 -20.61 1.77 -0.57
CA HIS A 51 -20.57 2.97 -1.40
C HIS A 51 -19.14 3.48 -1.62
N GLY A 52 -18.12 2.80 -1.07
CA GLY A 52 -16.74 3.26 -1.11
C GLY A 52 -16.42 4.35 -0.10
N CYS A 53 -17.30 4.64 0.87
CA CYS A 53 -17.04 5.64 1.90
C CYS A 53 -16.06 5.11 2.93
N THR A 54 -15.10 5.94 3.32
CA THR A 54 -14.24 5.68 4.47
C THR A 54 -14.93 6.07 5.79
N ASP A 55 -14.25 5.85 6.91
CA ASP A 55 -14.67 6.38 8.22
C ASP A 55 -14.46 7.90 8.36
N ILE A 56 -13.81 8.55 7.39
CA ILE A 56 -13.72 10.00 7.26
C ILE A 56 -14.85 10.51 6.37
N ALA A 57 -15.69 11.38 6.94
CA ALA A 57 -16.84 11.95 6.24
C ALA A 57 -16.41 12.70 4.96
N GLY A 58 -16.99 12.32 3.82
CA GLY A 58 -16.73 12.94 2.52
C GLY A 58 -15.48 12.39 1.81
N LEU A 59 -14.75 11.45 2.42
CA LEU A 59 -13.62 10.77 1.80
C LEU A 59 -14.03 9.38 1.32
N TYR A 60 -13.73 9.07 0.06
CA TYR A 60 -14.02 7.81 -0.60
C TYR A 60 -12.72 7.13 -1.06
N ALA A 61 -12.74 5.80 -1.12
CA ALA A 61 -11.68 4.99 -1.69
C ALA A 61 -12.27 3.85 -2.54
N ILE A 62 -11.76 3.66 -3.75
CA ILE A 62 -12.27 2.64 -4.70
C ILE A 62 -11.12 1.94 -5.43
N GLY A 63 -11.37 0.72 -5.89
CA GLY A 63 -10.38 -0.08 -6.63
C GLY A 63 -9.30 -0.66 -5.72
N GLU A 64 -8.09 -0.89 -6.26
CA GLU A 64 -7.02 -1.60 -5.54
C GLU A 64 -6.51 -0.88 -4.28
N THR A 65 -6.82 0.41 -4.10
CA THR A 65 -6.47 1.13 -2.87
C THR A 65 -7.42 0.85 -1.70
N SER A 66 -8.57 0.21 -1.94
CA SER A 66 -9.60 -0.01 -0.92
C SER A 66 -9.72 -1.49 -0.53
N HIS A 67 -10.14 -1.70 0.72
CA HIS A 67 -10.58 -2.98 1.26
C HIS A 67 -12.10 -3.00 1.29
N THR A 68 -12.69 -3.45 0.19
CA THR A 68 -14.14 -3.64 -0.01
C THR A 68 -14.66 -4.92 0.67
N GLY A 69 -13.76 -5.81 1.09
CA GLY A 69 -14.07 -7.14 1.57
C GLY A 69 -14.29 -8.19 0.47
N LEU A 70 -14.39 -7.79 -0.82
CA LEU A 70 -14.68 -8.70 -1.92
C LEU A 70 -13.62 -9.80 -2.12
N HIS A 71 -12.34 -9.45 -1.98
CA HIS A 71 -11.22 -10.36 -2.31
C HIS A 71 -10.82 -11.28 -1.17
N GLY A 72 -11.27 -11.01 0.06
CA GLY A 72 -10.86 -11.75 1.26
C GLY A 72 -9.33 -11.92 1.36
N ALA A 73 -8.88 -13.14 1.61
CA ALA A 73 -7.45 -13.45 1.77
C ALA A 73 -6.72 -13.82 0.45
N ASN A 74 -7.45 -13.93 -0.66
CA ASN A 74 -6.89 -14.20 -1.98
C ASN A 74 -7.90 -13.83 -3.07
N ARG A 75 -7.55 -12.83 -3.88
CA ARG A 75 -8.37 -12.41 -5.01
C ARG A 75 -8.58 -13.56 -6.01
N LEU A 76 -9.83 -13.74 -6.44
CA LEU A 76 -10.17 -14.57 -7.60
C LEU A 76 -9.96 -13.79 -8.90
N ALA A 77 -9.49 -14.48 -9.94
CA ALA A 77 -9.15 -13.87 -11.22
C ALA A 77 -10.33 -13.10 -11.83
N SER A 78 -10.02 -12.01 -12.54
CA SER A 78 -10.96 -11.18 -13.33
C SER A 78 -11.96 -10.31 -12.55
N ASN A 79 -11.93 -10.29 -11.22
CA ASN A 79 -12.90 -9.51 -10.45
C ASN A 79 -12.52 -8.04 -10.20
N SER A 80 -11.23 -7.66 -10.26
CA SER A 80 -10.80 -6.29 -9.90
C SER A 80 -11.28 -5.19 -10.85
N LEU A 81 -11.36 -5.48 -12.14
CA LEU A 81 -11.86 -4.49 -13.11
C LEU A 81 -13.34 -4.22 -12.87
N LEU A 82 -14.12 -5.28 -12.59
CA LEU A 82 -15.53 -5.17 -12.27
C LEU A 82 -15.74 -4.43 -10.94
N GLU A 83 -14.93 -4.72 -9.93
CA GLU A 83 -14.96 -3.99 -8.66
C GLU A 83 -14.80 -2.49 -8.87
N CYS A 84 -13.83 -2.06 -9.68
CA CYS A 84 -13.62 -0.64 -9.98
C CYS A 84 -14.86 0.02 -10.59
N LEU A 85 -15.54 -0.67 -11.52
CA LEU A 85 -16.76 -0.15 -12.16
C LEU A 85 -17.91 -0.06 -11.15
N VAL A 86 -18.16 -1.14 -10.41
CA VAL A 86 -19.28 -1.21 -9.45
C VAL A 86 -19.12 -0.18 -8.33
N TYR A 87 -17.93 -0.12 -7.72
CA TYR A 87 -17.67 0.85 -6.65
C TYR A 87 -17.58 2.28 -7.18
N GLY A 88 -17.10 2.49 -8.41
CA GLY A 88 -17.10 3.81 -9.05
C GLY A 88 -18.51 4.35 -9.25
N GLU A 89 -19.44 3.51 -9.73
CA GLU A 89 -20.84 3.88 -9.89
C GLU A 89 -21.53 4.12 -8.53
N ALA A 90 -21.31 3.23 -7.56
CA ALA A 90 -21.88 3.35 -6.21
C ALA A 90 -21.42 4.65 -5.51
N ALA A 91 -20.12 4.96 -5.57
CA ALA A 91 -19.57 6.19 -4.99
C ALA A 91 -20.15 7.44 -5.67
N ALA A 92 -20.23 7.45 -7.01
CA ALA A 92 -20.80 8.57 -7.75
C ALA A 92 -22.28 8.81 -7.40
N ALA A 93 -23.07 7.74 -7.27
CA ALA A 93 -24.48 7.82 -6.89
C ALA A 93 -24.66 8.37 -5.47
N ASP A 94 -23.87 7.89 -4.50
CA ASP A 94 -23.90 8.37 -3.12
C ASP A 94 -23.50 9.86 -3.04
N ILE A 95 -22.40 10.26 -3.71
CA ILE A 95 -21.96 11.67 -3.79
C ILE A 95 -23.08 12.56 -4.33
N ALA A 96 -23.72 12.16 -5.44
CA ALA A 96 -24.81 12.91 -6.05
C ALA A 96 -26.02 13.04 -5.10
N GLN A 97 -26.35 11.98 -4.36
CA GLN A 97 -27.45 11.98 -3.40
C GLN A 97 -27.14 12.88 -2.19
N ARG A 98 -25.91 12.82 -1.64
CA ARG A 98 -25.49 13.69 -0.53
C ARG A 98 -25.49 15.17 -0.92
N HIS A 99 -25.09 15.48 -2.15
CA HIS A 99 -25.16 16.83 -2.69
C HIS A 99 -26.63 17.32 -2.79
N LYS A 100 -27.52 16.51 -3.38
CA LYS A 100 -28.95 16.86 -3.52
C LYS A 100 -29.67 17.05 -2.19
N THR A 101 -29.38 16.20 -1.21
CA THR A 101 -30.05 16.22 0.11
C THR A 101 -29.48 17.26 1.07
N GLY A 102 -28.49 18.04 0.66
CA GLY A 102 -27.81 19.02 1.52
C GLY A 102 -26.98 18.39 2.64
N LYS A 103 -26.89 17.05 2.71
CA LYS A 103 -26.02 16.32 3.65
C LYS A 103 -24.52 16.52 3.38
N SER A 104 -24.17 16.98 2.17
CA SER A 104 -22.82 17.42 1.82
C SER A 104 -22.45 18.78 2.43
N LYS A 105 -23.40 19.53 3.02
CA LYS A 105 -23.13 20.84 3.62
C LYS A 105 -22.82 20.70 5.11
N THR A 106 -21.61 20.28 5.46
CA THR A 106 -21.15 20.35 6.85
C THR A 106 -19.67 20.67 6.95
N GLN A 107 -19.39 21.64 7.83
CA GLN A 107 -18.11 22.23 8.24
C GLN A 107 -17.53 23.26 7.24
N PRO A 108 -17.20 24.49 7.71
CA PRO A 108 -16.34 25.38 6.93
C PRO A 108 -15.04 24.64 6.65
N SER A 109 -14.55 24.72 5.41
CA SER A 109 -13.25 24.15 5.05
C SER A 109 -12.21 24.66 6.05
N PRO A 110 -11.41 23.78 6.67
CA PRO A 110 -10.32 24.24 7.50
C PRO A 110 -9.43 25.16 6.65
N VAL A 111 -8.97 26.25 7.24
CA VAL A 111 -7.96 27.08 6.58
C VAL A 111 -6.68 26.24 6.52
N ILE A 112 -6.34 25.76 5.33
CA ILE A 112 -5.10 25.03 5.08
C ILE A 112 -4.04 26.10 4.83
N PRO A 113 -2.96 26.16 5.62
CA PRO A 113 -1.86 27.09 5.35
C PRO A 113 -1.20 26.75 4.02
N ASP A 114 -0.68 27.76 3.33
CA ASP A 114 0.16 27.55 2.17
C ASP A 114 1.40 26.73 2.56
N TRP A 115 1.90 25.94 1.62
CA TRP A 115 3.12 25.19 1.81
C TRP A 115 4.31 26.15 1.98
N ASP A 116 4.99 26.06 3.12
CA ASP A 116 6.19 26.84 3.42
C ASP A 116 7.44 25.97 3.28
N ASP A 117 8.21 26.22 2.23
CA ASP A 117 9.51 25.59 1.97
C ASP A 117 10.69 26.54 2.24
N SER A 118 10.46 27.66 2.94
CA SER A 118 11.51 28.68 3.17
C SER A 118 12.65 28.18 4.08
N GLN A 119 12.38 27.18 4.91
CA GLN A 119 13.35 26.60 5.87
C GLN A 119 13.99 25.30 5.39
N VAL A 120 13.69 24.84 4.17
CA VAL A 120 14.29 23.63 3.61
C VAL A 120 15.39 23.95 2.61
N THR A 121 16.38 23.06 2.55
CA THR A 121 17.51 23.17 1.63
C THR A 121 17.25 22.41 0.34
N ASP A 122 17.93 22.79 -0.74
CA ASP A 122 17.95 21.95 -1.92
C ASP A 122 18.62 20.61 -1.57
N PRO A 123 18.04 19.48 -1.99
CA PRO A 123 18.57 18.18 -1.66
C PRO A 123 19.95 17.98 -2.31
N ASP A 124 21.00 17.98 -1.50
CA ASP A 124 22.37 17.71 -1.96
C ASP A 124 22.53 16.27 -2.49
N GLU A 125 21.65 15.35 -2.09
CA GLU A 125 21.82 13.92 -2.35
C GLU A 125 20.53 13.21 -2.80
N ALA A 126 20.05 13.48 -4.01
CA ALA A 126 18.98 12.69 -4.65
C ALA A 126 19.27 11.17 -4.69
N VAL A 127 20.54 10.79 -4.59
CA VAL A 127 21.03 9.42 -4.47
C VAL A 127 20.46 8.71 -3.22
N ILE A 128 20.28 9.40 -2.09
CA ILE A 128 19.72 8.81 -0.86
C ILE A 128 18.32 8.24 -1.11
N VAL A 129 17.46 9.00 -1.80
CA VAL A 129 16.08 8.56 -2.10
C VAL A 129 16.10 7.27 -2.93
N SER A 130 16.99 7.18 -3.92
CA SER A 130 17.14 5.97 -4.74
C SER A 130 17.65 4.76 -3.93
N HIS A 131 18.61 4.97 -3.03
CA HIS A 131 19.12 3.91 -2.16
C HIS A 131 18.07 3.39 -1.19
N ASN A 132 17.30 4.29 -0.57
CA ASN A 132 16.22 3.92 0.36
C ASN A 132 15.11 3.16 -0.35
N TRP A 133 14.80 3.52 -1.60
CA TRP A 133 13.88 2.78 -2.44
C TRP A 133 14.35 1.34 -2.67
N ASP A 134 15.60 1.18 -3.10
CA ASP A 134 16.16 -0.14 -3.38
C ASP A 134 16.30 -0.99 -2.12
N GLU A 135 16.64 -0.38 -0.97
CA GLU A 135 16.64 -1.07 0.31
C GLU A 135 15.24 -1.55 0.69
N LEU A 136 14.22 -0.70 0.61
CA LEU A 136 12.84 -1.08 0.90
C LEU A 136 12.38 -2.24 0.00
N ARG A 137 12.65 -2.14 -1.31
CA ARG A 137 12.29 -3.16 -2.29
C ARG A 137 12.94 -4.51 -1.96
N ARG A 138 14.24 -4.51 -1.65
CA ARG A 138 14.97 -5.72 -1.24
C ARG A 138 14.43 -6.30 0.06
N ALA A 139 14.17 -5.45 1.07
CA ALA A 139 13.61 -5.89 2.34
C ALA A 139 12.24 -6.57 2.17
N MET A 140 11.35 -5.98 1.37
CA MET A 140 10.03 -6.58 1.09
C MET A 140 10.15 -7.89 0.31
N TRP A 141 11.04 -7.95 -0.68
CA TRP A 141 11.29 -9.17 -1.47
C TRP A 141 11.84 -10.31 -0.61
N ASP A 142 12.88 -10.05 0.17
CA ASP A 142 13.62 -11.07 0.92
C ASP A 142 12.87 -11.59 2.15
N TYR A 143 12.08 -10.73 2.80
CA TYR A 143 11.49 -11.00 4.11
C TYR A 143 9.97 -11.12 4.12
N VAL A 144 9.27 -10.52 3.15
CA VAL A 144 7.80 -10.41 3.10
C VAL A 144 7.20 -11.10 1.87
N GLY A 145 7.98 -11.99 1.24
CA GLY A 145 7.56 -12.81 0.10
C GLY A 145 6.50 -13.88 0.43
N ILE A 146 6.35 -14.87 -0.45
CA ILE A 146 5.28 -15.88 -0.40
C ILE A 146 5.28 -16.66 0.94
N VAL A 147 6.47 -17.11 1.35
CA VAL A 147 6.65 -17.90 2.58
C VAL A 147 7.31 -17.04 3.64
N ARG A 148 6.58 -16.80 4.73
CA ARG A 148 7.00 -15.90 5.80
C ARG A 148 7.40 -16.66 7.06
N THR A 149 8.13 -15.97 7.92
CA THR A 149 8.44 -16.37 9.30
C THR A 149 8.46 -15.10 10.15
N THR A 150 8.03 -15.19 11.40
CA THR A 150 8.08 -14.14 12.42
C THR A 150 9.45 -13.47 12.45
N LYS A 151 10.54 -14.25 12.50
CA LYS A 151 11.91 -13.75 12.47
C LYS A 151 12.24 -12.88 11.25
N ARG A 152 11.75 -13.25 10.05
CA ARG A 152 11.95 -12.45 8.83
C ARG A 152 11.09 -11.19 8.84
N LEU A 153 9.85 -11.30 9.28
CA LEU A 153 8.94 -10.16 9.40
C LEU A 153 9.46 -9.12 10.41
N GLU A 154 9.99 -9.56 11.56
CA GLU A 154 10.66 -8.67 12.53
C GLU A 154 11.88 -7.97 11.92
N ARG A 155 12.71 -8.69 11.16
CA ARG A 155 13.83 -8.08 10.42
C ARG A 155 13.36 -7.01 9.42
N ALA A 156 12.27 -7.27 8.70
CA ALA A 156 11.67 -6.28 7.81
C ALA A 156 11.19 -5.06 8.59
N ALA A 157 10.48 -5.27 9.71
CA ALA A 157 9.97 -4.20 10.57
C ALA A 157 11.11 -3.29 11.08
N HIS A 158 12.23 -3.87 11.52
CA HIS A 158 13.40 -3.09 11.98
C HIS A 158 14.00 -2.22 10.87
N ARG A 159 14.15 -2.76 9.65
CA ARG A 159 14.66 -1.99 8.49
C ARG A 159 13.70 -0.89 8.08
N ILE A 160 12.41 -1.21 7.98
CA ILE A 160 11.35 -0.24 7.65
C ILE A 160 11.30 0.89 8.68
N ALA A 161 11.48 0.60 9.97
CA ALA A 161 11.55 1.61 11.02
C ALA A 161 12.79 2.51 10.93
N LEU A 162 13.93 1.99 10.46
CA LEU A 162 15.12 2.80 10.17
C LEU A 162 14.86 3.73 8.98
N LEU A 163 14.44 3.17 7.84
CA LEU A 163 14.12 3.92 6.63
C LEU A 163 13.09 5.02 6.90
N ARG A 164 12.03 4.71 7.67
CA ARG A 164 11.00 5.68 8.03
C ARG A 164 11.60 6.91 8.75
N ARG A 165 12.55 6.70 9.67
CA ARG A 165 13.21 7.80 10.40
C ARG A 165 14.04 8.64 9.46
N GLU A 166 14.90 8.01 8.65
CA GLU A 166 15.74 8.69 7.67
C GLU A 166 14.93 9.49 6.65
N ILE A 167 13.84 8.92 6.14
CA ILE A 167 12.93 9.61 5.22
C ILE A 167 12.21 10.78 5.89
N GLN A 168 11.80 10.62 7.15
CA GLN A 168 11.14 11.70 7.90
C GLN A 168 12.11 12.86 8.18
N ASP A 169 13.35 12.55 8.55
CA ASP A 169 14.41 13.54 8.73
C ASP A 169 14.69 14.24 7.40
N TYR A 170 14.78 13.50 6.31
CA TYR A 170 14.97 14.09 4.98
C TYR A 170 13.80 15.00 4.57
N TYR A 171 12.56 14.53 4.78
CA TYR A 171 11.34 15.30 4.49
C TYR A 171 11.24 16.59 5.29
N ALA A 172 11.78 16.64 6.50
CA ALA A 172 11.74 17.83 7.36
C ALA A 172 12.76 18.91 6.97
N HIS A 173 13.87 18.55 6.32
CA HIS A 173 15.01 19.47 6.09
C HIS A 173 15.26 19.80 4.62
N PHE A 174 14.70 19.02 3.67
CA PHE A 174 14.96 19.18 2.24
C PHE A 174 13.69 19.42 1.45
N ARG A 175 13.84 20.06 0.27
CA ARG A 175 12.73 20.29 -0.64
C ARG A 175 12.06 18.99 -1.07
N VAL A 176 10.74 19.01 -1.02
CA VAL A 176 9.90 17.87 -1.38
C VAL A 176 9.97 17.62 -2.88
N SER A 177 10.09 16.34 -3.24
CA SER A 177 9.99 15.86 -4.62
C SER A 177 9.00 14.71 -4.70
N ASN A 178 8.48 14.42 -5.91
CA ASN A 178 7.57 13.30 -6.13
C ASN A 178 8.17 11.98 -5.63
N ASN A 179 9.44 11.71 -5.96
CA ASN A 179 10.14 10.50 -5.54
C ASN A 179 10.22 10.36 -4.01
N LEU A 180 10.41 11.47 -3.28
CA LEU A 180 10.44 11.46 -1.82
C LEU A 180 9.07 11.13 -1.23
N ILE A 181 8.00 11.74 -1.76
CA ILE A 181 6.62 11.47 -1.30
C ILE A 181 6.23 10.02 -1.60
N GLU A 182 6.54 9.52 -2.79
CA GLU A 182 6.29 8.13 -3.16
C GLU A 182 7.03 7.17 -2.23
N LEU A 183 8.31 7.41 -1.96
CA LEU A 183 9.10 6.60 -1.02
C LEU A 183 8.49 6.63 0.39
N ARG A 184 8.08 7.80 0.87
CA ARG A 184 7.43 7.95 2.18
C ARG A 184 6.13 7.13 2.26
N ASN A 185 5.31 7.18 1.21
CA ASN A 185 4.07 6.39 1.12
C ASN A 185 4.36 4.89 1.06
N LEU A 186 5.36 4.47 0.28
CA LEU A 186 5.76 3.07 0.17
C LEU A 186 6.23 2.48 1.51
N VAL A 187 7.02 3.23 2.28
CA VAL A 187 7.48 2.79 3.60
C VAL A 187 6.32 2.63 4.57
N GLU A 188 5.33 3.52 4.52
CA GLU A 188 4.15 3.41 5.38
C GLU A 188 3.30 2.17 5.02
N VAL A 189 3.03 1.95 3.72
CA VAL A 189 2.30 0.76 3.26
C VAL A 189 3.07 -0.52 3.60
N ALA A 190 4.39 -0.54 3.42
CA ALA A 190 5.22 -1.68 3.77
C ALA A 190 5.14 -2.03 5.26
N ASP A 191 5.19 -1.03 6.13
CA ASP A 191 5.04 -1.21 7.58
C ASP A 191 3.67 -1.77 7.95
N LEU A 192 2.58 -1.26 7.34
CA LEU A 192 1.23 -1.77 7.56
C LEU A 192 1.10 -3.24 7.14
N ILE A 193 1.68 -3.62 6.00
CA ILE A 193 1.73 -5.02 5.55
C ILE A 193 2.47 -5.89 6.57
N VAL A 194 3.64 -5.45 7.03
CA VAL A 194 4.46 -6.22 7.99
C VAL A 194 3.76 -6.34 9.35
N LYS A 195 3.18 -5.26 9.87
CA LYS A 195 2.40 -5.27 11.11
C LYS A 195 1.20 -6.21 11.01
N SER A 196 0.46 -6.15 9.90
CA SER A 196 -0.67 -7.04 9.64
C SER A 196 -0.23 -8.51 9.62
N ALA A 197 0.86 -8.81 8.91
CA ALA A 197 1.41 -10.16 8.82
C ALA A 197 1.94 -10.70 10.18
N LEU A 198 2.54 -9.85 11.02
CA LEU A 198 3.01 -10.21 12.36
C LEU A 198 1.86 -10.47 13.33
N ALA A 199 0.80 -9.64 13.26
CA ALA A 199 -0.37 -9.78 14.12
C ALA A 199 -1.18 -11.05 13.79
N ARG A 200 -1.18 -11.48 12.53
CA ARG A 200 -1.97 -12.61 12.05
C ARG A 200 -1.21 -13.95 12.17
N ARG A 201 -1.37 -14.59 13.33
CA ARG A 201 -0.78 -15.90 13.68
C ARG A 201 -1.59 -17.09 13.15
N GLU A 202 -1.77 -17.14 11.85
CA GLU A 202 -2.32 -18.29 11.10
C GLU A 202 -1.82 -18.25 9.65
N SER A 203 -2.11 -19.29 8.87
CA SER A 203 -1.92 -19.26 7.41
C SER A 203 -3.25 -19.35 6.67
N ARG A 204 -3.55 -18.35 5.84
CA ARG A 204 -4.79 -18.23 5.08
C ARG A 204 -4.60 -17.44 3.80
N GLY A 205 -5.00 -18.01 2.66
CA GLY A 205 -4.91 -17.36 1.36
C GLY A 205 -3.46 -17.02 1.00
N LEU A 206 -3.19 -15.75 0.68
CA LEU A 206 -1.87 -15.23 0.32
C LEU A 206 -0.94 -15.01 1.53
N HIS A 207 -1.49 -15.05 2.75
CA HIS A 207 -0.70 -15.02 3.99
C HIS A 207 -0.33 -16.43 4.41
N PHE A 208 0.90 -16.84 4.14
CA PHE A 208 1.47 -18.10 4.61
C PHE A 208 2.68 -17.83 5.50
N THR A 209 2.62 -18.29 6.75
CA THR A 209 3.71 -18.22 7.73
C THR A 209 4.05 -19.60 8.26
N ARG A 210 5.33 -19.97 8.23
CA ARG A 210 5.78 -21.30 8.66
C ARG A 210 5.62 -21.53 10.16
N ASP A 211 5.61 -20.46 10.95
CA ASP A 211 5.48 -20.57 12.41
C ASP A 211 4.03 -20.91 12.82
N PHE A 212 3.05 -20.61 11.97
CA PHE A 212 1.63 -20.89 12.16
C PHE A 212 1.04 -21.41 10.83
N PRO A 213 1.36 -22.66 10.43
CA PRO A 213 1.02 -23.19 9.11
C PRO A 213 -0.48 -23.51 8.94
N GLU A 214 -1.21 -23.65 10.04
CA GLU A 214 -2.63 -23.99 10.04
C GLU A 214 -3.52 -22.74 10.07
N ARG A 215 -4.76 -22.92 9.64
CA ARG A 215 -5.82 -21.92 9.83
C ARG A 215 -6.25 -21.91 11.29
N ASN A 216 -6.40 -20.73 11.86
CA ASN A 216 -7.01 -20.55 13.17
C ASN A 216 -8.52 -20.28 12.98
N PRO A 217 -9.43 -21.14 13.50
CA PRO A 217 -10.87 -20.92 13.42
C PRO A 217 -11.34 -19.63 14.08
N GLU A 218 -10.69 -19.18 15.16
CA GLU A 218 -11.04 -17.95 15.88
C GLU A 218 -10.76 -16.69 15.04
N LEU A 219 -9.85 -16.80 14.08
CA LEU A 219 -9.47 -15.72 13.17
C LEU A 219 -10.25 -15.76 11.84
N ALA A 220 -11.16 -16.72 11.68
CA ALA A 220 -11.99 -16.82 10.48
C ALA A 220 -12.90 -15.60 10.36
N HIS A 221 -12.94 -15.00 9.17
CA HIS A 221 -13.78 -13.83 8.86
C HIS A 221 -13.47 -12.55 9.65
N ILE A 222 -12.36 -12.53 10.41
CA ILE A 222 -11.88 -11.34 11.12
C ILE A 222 -10.81 -10.64 10.29
N ASN A 223 -11.05 -9.39 9.89
CA ASN A 223 -10.06 -8.58 9.21
C ASN A 223 -9.00 -8.05 10.20
N THR A 224 -7.75 -7.97 9.77
CA THR A 224 -6.71 -7.28 10.54
C THR A 224 -6.75 -5.80 10.19
N ILE A 225 -7.20 -4.97 11.14
CA ILE A 225 -7.28 -3.52 10.98
C ILE A 225 -6.06 -2.87 11.65
N CYS A 226 -5.24 -2.19 10.86
CA CYS A 226 -4.08 -1.46 11.35
C CYS A 226 -4.45 0.01 11.57
N ASN A 227 -4.82 0.35 12.81
CA ASN A 227 -5.10 1.75 13.16
C ASN A 227 -3.79 2.53 13.31
N PRO A 228 -3.62 3.67 12.62
CA PRO A 228 -2.56 4.59 12.95
C PRO A 228 -2.85 5.15 14.34
N GLN A 229 -2.15 4.66 15.37
CA GLN A 229 -2.14 5.39 16.64
C GLN A 229 -1.65 6.79 16.33
N SER A 230 -2.44 7.82 16.68
CA SER A 230 -2.04 9.20 16.47
C SER A 230 -0.73 9.43 17.23
N GLN A 231 0.40 9.36 16.55
CA GLN A 231 1.59 10.03 17.03
C GLN A 231 1.28 11.51 16.89
N ARG A 232 0.59 12.08 17.88
CA ARG A 232 0.60 13.53 18.07
C ARG A 232 2.08 13.88 18.23
N PRO A 233 2.68 14.71 17.35
CA PRO A 233 3.96 15.29 17.69
C PRO A 233 3.81 15.96 19.07
N PRO A 234 4.81 15.85 19.97
CA PRO A 234 4.75 16.55 21.24
C PRO A 234 4.47 18.02 20.94
N SER A 235 3.34 18.51 21.43
CA SER A 235 2.91 19.89 21.21
C SER A 235 4.02 20.82 21.72
N ALA A 236 4.56 21.66 20.84
CA ALA A 236 5.56 22.69 21.17
C ALA A 236 5.03 23.80 22.11
N THR A 237 3.87 23.62 22.73
CA THR A 237 3.20 24.61 23.58
C THR A 237 3.44 24.46 25.08
N LYS A 238 4.38 23.61 25.53
CA LYS A 238 4.71 23.51 26.98
C LYS A 238 5.90 24.36 27.46
N GLU A 239 6.60 25.08 26.60
CA GLU A 239 7.73 25.94 27.03
C GLU A 239 7.36 27.41 27.28
N VAL A 240 6.20 27.89 26.84
CA VAL A 240 5.80 29.30 27.07
C VAL A 240 5.10 29.50 28.43
N GLU A 241 4.48 28.46 29.01
CA GLU A 241 3.80 28.60 30.31
C GLU A 241 4.75 28.58 31.53
N ASN A 242 5.98 28.07 31.38
CA ASN A 242 6.95 28.05 32.48
C ASN A 242 7.81 29.32 32.59
N GLN A 243 7.82 30.20 31.58
CA GLN A 243 8.54 31.48 31.65
C GLN A 243 7.72 32.61 32.28
N VAL A 244 6.39 32.48 32.35
CA VAL A 244 5.52 33.48 32.99
C VAL A 244 5.36 33.24 34.50
N ARG A 245 5.68 32.03 35.00
CA ARG A 245 5.59 31.70 36.44
C ARG A 245 6.88 31.94 37.25
N SER A 246 7.99 32.34 36.62
CA SER A 246 9.22 32.73 37.33
C SER A 246 9.41 34.25 37.45
N SER A 247 8.40 35.04 37.08
CA SER A 247 8.45 36.51 37.10
C SER A 247 7.30 37.17 37.87
N LEU A 248 6.67 36.44 38.81
CA LEU A 248 5.74 36.97 39.81
C LEU A 248 6.18 36.54 41.21
#